data_AF-A0A2G9H4H2-F1
#
_entry.id   AF-A0A2G9H4H2-F1
#
_cell.length_a   1.000
_cell.length_b   1.000
_cell.length_c   1.000
_cell.angle_alpha   90.00
_cell.angle_beta   90.00
_cell.angle_gamma   90.00
#
_symmetry.space_group_name_H-M   'P 1'
#
loop_
_entity.id
_entity.type
_entity.pdbx_description
1 polymer ?
#
loop_
_entity_poly.entity_id
_entity_poly.type
_entity_poly.pdbx_seq_one_letter_code
_entity_poly.pdbx_strand_id
1 'polypeptide(L)'
;MENIQHMEFRHIKQLVHLALVPLVKCCPSDLWEVWLEKLLHPLLVHVSQALSISWLSLLQEGKAKVPDLHGILAGSDLKVEVMEEKLLRDLTREISSLLSVLASPGLNAALPSLEQAGQISHMDDSSKRDLNAFACSSIVGFVLNSKSLAIPVLKICIEAFGWTDSEAMSKISSLCGQIILLAISTNNVELREFVCRDLFSAIIQGLTLESNAVISADLVGLCREIFVYLSDKDPSPRKILLSLPCITHQDLLAFEEALSKTGSPKEQKQHMKSLLIMATGNKLKALATQKGVNVITNVTTRTRNLDTAAPDGGGDAIGLASIL
;
A
#
# COMPACT_ATOMS: atom_id res chain seq x y z
N MET A 1 23.67 -2.09 -11.40
CA MET A 1 23.85 -1.08 -10.33
C MET A 1 24.83 -1.65 -9.33
N GLU A 2 26.06 -1.15 -9.31
CA GLU A 2 27.12 -1.71 -8.46
C GLU A 2 27.06 -1.12 -7.05
N ASN A 3 27.41 -1.92 -6.04
CA ASN A 3 27.62 -1.50 -4.64
C ASN A 3 26.43 -0.89 -3.91
N ILE A 4 25.19 -1.12 -4.35
CA ILE A 4 23.99 -0.59 -3.69
C ILE A 4 23.89 -0.99 -2.22
N GLN A 5 24.41 -2.17 -1.86
CA GLN A 5 24.43 -2.68 -0.49
C GLN A 5 25.27 -1.86 0.49
N HIS A 6 26.15 -0.99 -0.02
CA HIS A 6 26.96 -0.07 0.80
C HIS A 6 26.38 1.34 0.84
N MET A 7 25.29 1.61 0.11
CA MET A 7 24.68 2.94 0.09
C MET A 7 23.85 3.17 1.36
N GLU A 8 24.00 4.37 1.92
CA GLU A 8 23.15 4.86 3.00
C GLU A 8 21.71 5.12 2.51
N PHE A 9 20.73 5.04 3.41
CA PHE A 9 19.31 5.18 3.07
C PHE A 9 19.00 6.53 2.43
N ARG A 10 19.63 7.61 2.90
CA ARG A 10 19.49 8.95 2.27
C ARG A 10 19.90 8.98 0.80
N HIS A 11 20.94 8.22 0.43
CA HIS A 11 21.44 8.17 -0.94
C HIS A 11 20.57 7.27 -1.81
N ILE A 12 20.12 6.13 -1.28
CA ILE A 12 19.17 5.26 -1.99
C ILE A 12 17.87 6.02 -2.27
N LYS A 13 17.35 6.76 -1.29
CA LYS A 13 16.19 7.62 -1.46
C LYS A 13 16.38 8.59 -2.63
N GLN A 14 17.51 9.30 -2.68
CA GLN A 14 17.80 10.24 -3.77
C GLN A 14 17.93 9.54 -5.12
N LEU A 15 18.59 8.39 -5.20
CA LEU A 15 18.72 7.59 -6.41
C LEU A 15 17.34 7.17 -6.95
N VAL A 16 16.47 6.67 -6.06
CA VAL A 16 15.12 6.27 -6.42
C VAL A 16 14.32 7.46 -6.92
N HIS A 17 14.33 8.55 -6.17
CA HIS A 17 13.55 9.74 -6.47
C HIS A 17 13.95 10.41 -7.78
N LEU A 18 15.26 10.65 -7.96
CA LEU A 18 15.79 11.47 -9.06
C LEU A 18 16.04 10.67 -10.34
N ALA A 19 16.34 9.38 -10.24
CA ALA A 19 16.68 8.56 -11.41
C ALA A 19 15.64 7.49 -11.71
N LEU A 20 15.30 6.64 -10.73
CA LEU A 20 14.52 5.43 -11.02
C LEU A 20 13.03 5.71 -11.22
N VAL A 21 12.44 6.62 -10.44
CA VAL A 21 11.03 7.01 -10.61
C VAL A 21 10.79 7.62 -12.01
N PRO A 22 11.58 8.61 -12.48
CA PRO A 22 11.45 9.11 -13.85
C PRO A 22 11.71 8.04 -14.90
N LEU A 23 12.71 7.18 -14.68
CA LEU A 23 13.04 6.11 -15.62
C LEU A 23 11.87 5.13 -15.79
N VAL A 24 11.27 4.65 -14.69
CA VAL A 24 10.11 3.75 -14.74
C VAL A 24 8.94 4.39 -15.50
N LYS A 25 8.69 5.69 -15.30
CA LYS A 25 7.59 6.40 -15.97
C LYS A 25 7.77 6.51 -17.48
N CYS A 26 9.01 6.62 -17.94
CA CYS A 26 9.32 6.97 -19.33
C CYS A 26 9.96 5.83 -20.12
N CYS A 27 10.29 4.69 -19.50
CA CYS A 27 10.96 3.58 -20.16
C CYS A 27 9.99 2.86 -21.11
N PRO A 28 10.29 2.80 -22.43
CA PRO A 28 9.46 2.08 -23.38
C PRO A 28 9.57 0.56 -23.15
N SER A 29 8.52 -0.19 -23.50
CA SER A 29 8.38 -1.58 -23.07
C SER A 29 9.39 -2.55 -23.69
N ASP A 30 9.92 -2.22 -24.86
CA ASP A 30 11.01 -2.94 -25.53
C ASP A 30 12.35 -2.86 -24.77
N LEU A 31 12.52 -1.86 -23.89
CA LEU A 31 13.74 -1.68 -23.09
C LEU A 31 13.59 -2.18 -21.64
N TRP A 32 12.43 -2.68 -21.24
CA TRP A 32 12.20 -3.11 -19.86
C TRP A 32 13.14 -4.23 -19.42
N GLU A 33 13.28 -5.30 -20.21
CA GLU A 33 14.18 -6.42 -19.89
C GLU A 33 15.66 -5.99 -19.93
N VAL A 34 16.04 -5.20 -20.94
CA VAL A 34 17.45 -4.85 -21.18
C VAL A 34 17.97 -3.86 -20.13
N TRP A 35 17.15 -2.88 -19.75
CA TRP A 35 17.55 -1.78 -18.87
C TRP A 35 16.84 -1.82 -17.53
N LEU A 36 15.51 -1.86 -17.54
CA LEU A 36 14.75 -1.62 -16.33
C LEU A 36 14.92 -2.74 -15.30
N GLU A 37 14.87 -4.00 -15.73
CA GLU A 37 15.12 -5.15 -14.86
C GLU A 37 16.51 -5.10 -14.23
N LYS A 38 17.55 -4.80 -15.00
CA LYS A 38 18.94 -4.74 -14.50
C LYS A 38 19.18 -3.62 -13.49
N LEU A 39 18.33 -2.58 -13.49
CA LEU A 39 18.39 -1.48 -12.54
C LEU A 39 17.50 -1.74 -11.32
N LEU A 40 16.29 -2.25 -11.53
CA LEU A 40 15.34 -2.52 -10.46
C LEU A 40 15.73 -3.74 -9.63
N HIS A 41 16.25 -4.82 -10.24
CA HIS A 41 16.57 -6.05 -9.53
C HIS A 41 17.52 -5.85 -8.34
N PRO A 42 18.74 -5.30 -8.50
CA PRO A 42 19.66 -5.10 -7.38
C PRO A 42 19.09 -4.14 -6.33
N LEU A 43 18.32 -3.12 -6.74
CA LEU A 43 17.64 -2.23 -5.82
C LEU A 43 16.61 -3.00 -4.98
N LEU A 44 15.67 -3.67 -5.63
CA LEU A 44 14.54 -4.33 -4.99
C LEU A 44 14.99 -5.42 -4.01
N VAL A 45 16.01 -6.21 -4.39
CA VAL A 45 16.60 -7.21 -3.49
C VAL A 45 17.17 -6.54 -2.24
N HIS A 46 17.96 -5.49 -2.41
CA HIS A 46 18.60 -4.80 -1.30
C HIS A 46 17.57 -4.10 -0.39
N VAL A 47 16.66 -3.30 -0.94
CA VAL A 47 15.68 -2.55 -0.15
C VAL A 47 14.65 -3.47 0.49
N SER A 48 14.29 -4.58 -0.15
CA SER A 48 13.43 -5.57 0.48
C SER A 48 14.07 -6.07 1.78
N GLN A 49 15.34 -6.49 1.75
CA GLN A 49 16.04 -6.98 2.94
C GLN A 49 16.30 -5.89 3.97
N ALA A 50 16.81 -4.73 3.54
CA ALA A 50 17.18 -3.63 4.44
C ALA A 50 15.94 -3.08 5.18
N LEU A 51 14.83 -2.87 4.47
CA LEU A 51 13.58 -2.43 5.10
C LEU A 51 13.02 -3.51 6.04
N SER A 52 13.04 -4.80 5.67
CA SER A 52 12.60 -5.88 6.59
C SER A 52 13.35 -5.80 7.93
N ILE A 53 14.68 -5.72 7.86
CA ILE A 53 15.56 -5.77 9.04
C ILE A 53 15.37 -4.52 9.90
N SER A 54 15.38 -3.34 9.28
CA SER A 54 15.27 -2.09 10.02
C SER A 54 13.88 -1.89 10.64
N TRP A 55 12.80 -2.29 9.95
CA TRP A 55 11.46 -2.26 10.54
C TRP A 55 11.32 -3.28 11.67
N LEU A 56 11.84 -4.50 11.50
CA LEU A 56 11.81 -5.50 12.57
C LEU A 56 12.55 -5.00 13.81
N SER A 57 13.75 -4.43 13.63
CA SER A 57 14.55 -3.85 14.71
C SER A 57 13.81 -2.69 15.38
N LEU A 58 13.19 -1.78 14.61
CA LEU A 58 12.44 -0.66 15.16
C LEU A 58 11.25 -1.14 16.00
N LEU A 59 10.50 -2.14 15.50
CA LEU A 59 9.30 -2.65 16.17
C LEU A 59 9.60 -3.48 17.42
N GLN A 60 10.75 -4.16 17.48
CA GLN A 60 11.13 -5.03 18.61
C GLN A 60 12.02 -4.33 19.63
N GLU A 61 12.95 -3.49 19.18
CA GLU A 61 14.00 -2.91 20.00
C GLU A 61 13.89 -1.38 20.14
N GLY A 62 13.00 -0.73 19.37
CA GLY A 62 12.87 0.73 19.35
C GLY A 62 13.97 1.45 18.55
N LYS A 63 14.88 0.72 17.90
CA LYS A 63 15.97 1.27 17.07
C LYS A 63 15.92 0.71 15.66
N ALA A 64 16.03 1.57 14.64
CA ALA A 64 15.96 1.14 13.24
C ALA A 64 17.29 0.61 12.69
N LYS A 65 18.43 0.94 13.34
CA LYS A 65 19.78 0.45 12.97
C LYS A 65 20.09 0.67 11.49
N VAL A 66 19.86 1.90 11.01
CA VAL A 66 20.08 2.26 9.59
C VAL A 66 21.59 2.43 9.29
N PRO A 67 22.04 2.22 8.04
CA PRO A 67 23.46 2.28 7.69
C PRO A 67 24.07 3.70 7.72
N ASP A 68 23.26 4.75 7.84
CA ASP A 68 23.62 6.17 7.79
C ASP A 68 24.39 6.65 9.05
N LEU A 69 25.54 6.03 9.35
CA LEU A 69 26.34 6.29 10.55
C LEU A 69 27.46 7.33 10.35
N HIS A 70 27.81 7.69 9.11
CA HIS A 70 28.94 8.59 8.85
C HIS A 70 28.60 10.06 9.13
N GLY A 71 29.37 10.68 10.03
CA GLY A 71 29.29 12.10 10.38
C GLY A 71 28.42 12.43 11.60
N ILE A 72 27.84 11.43 12.26
CA ILE A 72 27.08 11.63 13.49
C ILE A 72 28.08 11.65 14.65
N LEU A 73 28.50 12.86 15.04
CA LEU A 73 29.12 13.09 16.34
C LEU A 73 28.20 12.51 17.40
N ALA A 74 28.75 11.73 18.34
CA ALA A 74 28.04 11.05 19.42
C ALA A 74 27.04 12.00 20.12
N GLY A 75 25.81 12.04 19.59
CA GLY A 75 24.71 12.78 20.16
C GLY A 75 24.10 11.97 21.30
N SER A 76 23.15 12.57 22.02
CA SER A 76 22.30 11.78 22.94
C SER A 76 21.62 10.65 22.16
N ASP A 77 21.58 9.45 22.74
CA ASP A 77 21.02 8.21 22.12
C ASP A 77 19.65 8.46 21.46
N LEU A 78 18.77 9.23 22.13
CA LEU A 78 17.45 9.61 21.62
C LEU A 78 17.48 10.38 20.28
N LYS A 79 18.48 11.25 20.06
CA LYS A 79 18.59 12.00 18.79
C LYS A 79 18.99 11.08 17.64
N VAL A 80 19.78 10.04 17.93
CA VAL A 80 20.17 9.03 16.95
C VAL A 80 18.94 8.20 16.60
N GLU A 81 18.22 7.67 17.59
CA GLU A 81 16.99 6.88 17.38
C GLU A 81 15.96 7.59 16.49
N VAL A 82 15.64 8.85 16.80
CA VAL A 82 14.68 9.65 16.02
C VAL A 82 15.17 9.87 14.59
N MET A 83 16.48 10.07 14.41
CA MET A 83 17.06 10.22 13.07
C MET A 83 17.02 8.90 12.30
N GLU A 84 17.36 7.77 12.91
CA GLU A 84 17.29 6.45 12.27
C GLU A 84 15.86 6.12 11.84
N GLU A 85 14.87 6.32 12.71
CA GLU A 85 13.46 6.12 12.37
C GLU A 85 13.04 7.02 11.21
N LYS A 86 13.43 8.30 11.24
CA LYS A 86 13.14 9.23 10.14
C LYS A 86 13.71 8.73 8.82
N LEU A 87 14.98 8.28 8.81
CA LEU A 87 15.63 7.77 7.60
C LEU A 87 14.97 6.49 7.07
N LEU A 88 14.59 5.58 7.97
CA LEU A 88 13.83 4.38 7.62
C LEU A 88 12.50 4.74 6.95
N ARG A 89 11.72 5.64 7.57
CA ARG A 89 10.42 6.08 7.02
C ARG A 89 10.59 6.79 5.68
N ASP A 90 11.59 7.67 5.57
CA ASP A 90 11.91 8.38 4.34
C ASP A 90 12.22 7.43 3.17
N LEU A 91 13.08 6.43 3.40
CA LEU A 91 13.37 5.43 2.37
C LEU A 91 12.13 4.57 2.07
N THR A 92 11.42 4.12 3.10
CA THR A 92 10.19 3.31 2.96
C THR A 92 9.19 4.02 2.04
N ARG A 93 8.88 5.29 2.32
CA ARG A 93 7.92 6.09 1.54
C ARG A 93 8.36 6.34 0.10
N GLU A 94 9.66 6.45 -0.14
CA GLU A 94 10.19 6.63 -1.50
C GLU A 94 10.12 5.32 -2.30
N ILE A 95 10.45 4.18 -1.68
CA ILE A 95 10.24 2.86 -2.31
C ILE A 95 8.75 2.62 -2.57
N SER A 96 7.87 2.94 -1.62
CA SER A 96 6.42 2.88 -1.84
C SER A 96 5.97 3.80 -2.97
N SER A 97 6.58 4.97 -3.14
CA SER A 97 6.34 5.89 -4.28
C SER A 97 6.70 5.24 -5.60
N LEU A 98 7.88 4.61 -5.70
CA LEU A 98 8.30 3.85 -6.87
C LEU A 98 7.30 2.72 -7.19
N LEU A 99 6.88 1.95 -6.17
CA LEU A 99 5.91 0.87 -6.34
C LEU A 99 4.52 1.38 -6.76
N SER A 100 4.08 2.55 -6.26
CA SER A 100 2.83 3.18 -6.69
C SER A 100 2.91 3.70 -8.13
N VAL A 101 4.08 4.15 -8.59
CA VAL A 101 4.30 4.48 -10.00
C VAL A 101 4.14 3.22 -10.87
N LEU A 102 4.71 2.08 -10.46
CA LEU A 102 4.48 0.81 -11.15
C LEU A 102 2.99 0.45 -11.21
N ALA A 103 2.21 0.79 -10.19
CA ALA A 103 0.77 0.55 -10.15
C ALA A 103 -0.08 1.55 -10.94
N SER A 104 0.54 2.59 -11.52
CA SER A 104 -0.21 3.67 -12.18
C SER A 104 -0.97 3.17 -13.42
N PRO A 105 -2.20 3.66 -13.68
CA PRO A 105 -2.99 3.21 -14.83
C PRO A 105 -2.28 3.43 -16.18
N GLY A 106 -1.49 4.50 -16.30
CA GLY A 106 -0.77 4.82 -17.54
C GLY A 106 0.25 3.76 -17.95
N LEU A 107 0.91 3.11 -16.98
CA LEU A 107 1.88 2.03 -17.25
C LEU A 107 1.23 0.65 -17.33
N ASN A 108 -0.10 0.57 -17.17
CA ASN A 108 -0.86 -0.67 -17.08
C ASN A 108 -2.16 -0.64 -17.88
N ALA A 109 -2.20 0.15 -18.96
CA ALA A 109 -3.42 0.36 -19.75
C ALA A 109 -4.00 -0.93 -20.37
N ALA A 110 -3.20 -1.98 -20.51
CA ALA A 110 -3.64 -3.28 -21.02
C ALA A 110 -4.27 -4.21 -19.96
N LEU A 111 -4.21 -3.84 -18.68
CA LEU A 111 -4.91 -4.57 -17.62
C LEU A 111 -6.42 -4.34 -17.74
N PRO A 112 -7.24 -5.39 -17.57
CA PRO A 112 -8.68 -5.23 -17.57
C PRO A 112 -9.12 -4.37 -16.38
N SER A 113 -10.24 -3.67 -16.49
CA SER A 113 -10.89 -3.09 -15.32
C SER A 113 -11.35 -4.18 -14.34
N LEU A 114 -11.58 -3.83 -13.07
CA LEU A 114 -12.05 -4.81 -12.08
C LEU A 114 -13.40 -5.44 -12.47
N GLU A 115 -14.28 -4.68 -13.13
CA GLU A 115 -15.56 -5.19 -13.66
C GLU A 115 -15.35 -6.26 -14.73
N GLN A 116 -14.45 -5.99 -15.69
CA GLN A 116 -14.05 -6.97 -16.72
C GLN A 116 -13.36 -8.18 -16.10
N ALA A 117 -12.49 -7.97 -15.12
CA ALA A 117 -11.83 -9.05 -14.39
C ALA A 117 -12.83 -9.95 -13.65
N GLY A 118 -13.91 -9.38 -13.11
CA GLY A 118 -15.00 -10.14 -12.51
C GLY A 118 -15.75 -11.02 -13.52
N GLN A 119 -15.89 -10.59 -14.77
CA GLN A 119 -16.44 -11.46 -15.82
C GLN A 119 -15.46 -12.60 -16.15
N ILE A 120 -14.17 -12.27 -16.22
CA ILE A 120 -13.08 -13.23 -16.47
C ILE A 120 -12.95 -14.24 -15.32
N SER A 121 -13.24 -13.84 -14.07
CA SER A 121 -13.10 -14.72 -12.90
C SER A 121 -13.99 -15.96 -13.00
N HIS A 122 -15.19 -15.82 -13.58
CA HIS A 122 -16.14 -16.90 -13.81
C HIS A 122 -15.79 -17.80 -15.01
N MET A 123 -14.81 -17.41 -15.84
CA MET A 123 -14.37 -18.23 -16.96
C MET A 123 -13.44 -19.36 -16.51
N ASP A 124 -13.42 -20.45 -17.26
CA ASP A 124 -12.50 -21.57 -17.04
C ASP A 124 -11.05 -21.13 -17.21
N ASP A 125 -10.14 -21.69 -16.40
CA ASP A 125 -8.72 -21.30 -16.41
C ASP A 125 -8.04 -21.54 -17.78
N SER A 126 -8.54 -22.45 -18.61
CA SER A 126 -8.05 -22.68 -19.99
C SER A 126 -8.32 -21.52 -20.95
N SER A 127 -9.30 -20.67 -20.63
CA SER A 127 -9.72 -19.53 -21.46
C SER A 127 -9.08 -18.20 -21.03
N LYS A 128 -8.43 -18.18 -19.87
CA LYS A 128 -7.73 -17.01 -19.36
C LYS A 128 -6.37 -16.85 -20.03
N ARG A 129 -5.90 -15.60 -20.08
CA ARG A 129 -4.57 -15.27 -20.61
C ARG A 129 -3.48 -15.74 -19.66
N ASP A 130 -2.36 -16.17 -20.24
CA ASP A 130 -1.12 -16.36 -19.49
C ASP A 130 -0.63 -15.01 -18.95
N LEU A 131 0.04 -15.02 -17.79
CA LEU A 131 0.69 -13.85 -17.21
C LEU A 131 1.67 -13.20 -18.19
N ASN A 132 2.39 -14.00 -18.97
CA ASN A 132 3.35 -13.51 -19.96
C ASN A 132 2.68 -12.64 -21.05
N ALA A 133 1.38 -12.80 -21.31
CA ALA A 133 0.65 -11.97 -22.27
C ALA A 133 0.59 -10.48 -21.85
N PHE A 134 0.83 -10.18 -20.58
CA PHE A 134 0.87 -8.82 -20.04
C PHE A 134 2.27 -8.23 -19.93
N ALA A 135 3.33 -9.04 -20.12
CA ALA A 135 4.71 -8.65 -19.83
C ALA A 135 5.24 -7.48 -20.70
N CYS A 136 4.67 -7.24 -21.88
CA CYS A 136 5.07 -6.14 -22.76
C CYS A 136 4.09 -4.95 -22.76
N SER A 137 2.96 -5.06 -22.04
CA SER A 137 1.85 -4.11 -22.10
C SER A 137 1.38 -3.59 -20.74
N SER A 138 1.87 -4.19 -19.67
CA SER A 138 1.68 -3.77 -18.29
C SER A 138 3.00 -3.91 -17.55
N ILE A 139 3.44 -2.85 -16.89
CA ILE A 139 4.68 -2.89 -16.13
C ILE A 139 4.57 -3.80 -14.89
N VAL A 140 3.37 -3.91 -14.30
CA VAL A 140 3.13 -4.90 -13.23
C VAL A 140 3.18 -6.31 -13.81
N GLY A 141 2.60 -6.54 -14.98
CA GLY A 141 2.72 -7.82 -15.71
C GLY A 141 4.18 -8.19 -15.97
N PHE A 142 4.99 -7.24 -16.43
CA PHE A 142 6.44 -7.41 -16.62
C PHE A 142 7.15 -7.80 -15.31
N VAL A 143 6.95 -7.02 -14.26
CA VAL A 143 7.58 -7.24 -12.94
C VAL A 143 7.21 -8.60 -12.36
N LEU A 144 5.95 -9.03 -12.49
CA LEU A 144 5.50 -10.32 -11.97
C LEU A 144 5.93 -11.51 -12.84
N ASN A 145 6.15 -11.29 -14.14
CA ASN A 145 6.65 -12.32 -15.05
C ASN A 145 8.15 -12.62 -14.83
N SER A 146 8.94 -11.62 -14.41
CA SER A 146 10.33 -11.83 -14.00
C SER A 146 10.43 -12.22 -12.53
N LYS A 147 10.81 -13.47 -12.23
CA LYS A 147 11.03 -13.95 -10.85
C LYS A 147 12.05 -13.11 -10.08
N SER A 148 13.03 -12.52 -10.78
CA SER A 148 14.08 -11.69 -10.18
C SER A 148 13.50 -10.40 -9.56
N LEU A 149 12.42 -9.87 -10.15
CA LEU A 149 11.72 -8.67 -9.69
C LEU A 149 10.51 -9.01 -8.81
N ALA A 150 9.75 -10.04 -9.18
CA ALA A 150 8.53 -10.45 -8.51
C ALA A 150 8.77 -10.77 -7.03
N ILE A 151 9.75 -11.62 -6.72
CA ILE A 151 10.03 -12.08 -5.35
C ILE A 151 10.23 -10.91 -4.36
N PRO A 152 11.18 -9.97 -4.59
CA PRO A 152 11.36 -8.86 -3.65
C PRO A 152 10.17 -7.90 -3.60
N VAL A 153 9.46 -7.67 -4.71
CA VAL A 153 8.26 -6.80 -4.73
C VAL A 153 7.13 -7.42 -3.92
N LEU A 154 6.85 -8.70 -4.12
CA LEU A 154 5.81 -9.44 -3.39
C LEU A 154 6.14 -9.53 -1.90
N LYS A 155 7.42 -9.72 -1.55
CA LYS A 155 7.89 -9.68 -0.16
C LYS A 155 7.64 -8.32 0.48
N ILE A 156 8.00 -7.22 -0.18
CA ILE A 156 7.72 -5.86 0.31
C ILE A 156 6.21 -5.66 0.50
N CYS A 157 5.38 -6.13 -0.43
CA CYS A 157 3.92 -6.00 -0.33
C CYS A 157 3.37 -6.68 0.94
N ILE A 158 3.86 -7.87 1.29
CA ILE A 158 3.43 -8.58 2.52
C ILE A 158 3.92 -7.86 3.77
N GLU A 159 5.21 -7.53 3.84
CA GLU A 159 5.80 -6.99 5.05
C GLU A 159 5.33 -5.58 5.38
N ALA A 160 4.99 -4.79 4.35
CA ALA A 160 4.49 -3.44 4.51
C ALA A 160 3.22 -3.34 5.36
N PHE A 161 2.38 -4.38 5.38
CA PHE A 161 1.21 -4.42 6.26
C PHE A 161 1.57 -4.42 7.75
N GLY A 162 2.79 -4.83 8.09
CA GLY A 162 3.35 -4.77 9.44
C GLY A 162 4.06 -3.46 9.78
N TRP A 163 4.34 -2.60 8.80
CA TRP A 163 5.06 -1.35 9.01
C TRP A 163 4.10 -0.27 9.54
N THR A 164 4.50 0.44 10.60
CA THR A 164 3.67 1.50 11.22
C THR A 164 3.77 2.82 10.44
N ASP A 165 3.66 2.78 9.11
CA ASP A 165 3.70 3.94 8.21
C ASP A 165 2.53 3.92 7.21
N SER A 166 1.48 4.70 7.53
CA SER A 166 0.24 4.71 6.75
C SER A 166 0.36 5.37 5.39
N GLU A 167 1.30 6.31 5.23
CA GLU A 167 1.56 6.99 3.97
C GLU A 167 2.21 6.03 2.97
N ALA A 168 3.22 5.28 3.43
CA ALA A 168 3.83 4.21 2.64
C ALA A 168 2.80 3.13 2.28
N MET A 169 1.98 2.72 3.24
CA MET A 169 1.00 1.65 3.03
C MET A 169 -0.12 2.05 2.05
N SER A 170 -0.55 3.32 2.02
CA SER A 170 -1.50 3.81 1.01
C SER A 170 -0.98 3.67 -0.42
N LYS A 171 0.32 3.86 -0.62
CA LYS A 171 0.96 3.70 -1.94
C LYS A 171 1.14 2.23 -2.32
N ILE A 172 1.48 1.39 -1.36
CA ILE A 172 1.66 -0.06 -1.58
C ILE A 172 0.32 -0.75 -1.86
N SER A 173 -0.77 -0.35 -1.20
CA SER A 173 -2.09 -0.94 -1.42
C SER A 173 -2.56 -0.79 -2.88
N SER A 174 -2.19 0.29 -3.56
CA SER A 174 -2.45 0.47 -4.99
C SER A 174 -1.79 -0.61 -5.84
N LEU A 175 -0.53 -0.98 -5.53
CA LEU A 175 0.16 -2.08 -6.20
C LEU A 175 -0.49 -3.44 -5.88
N CYS A 176 -0.87 -3.67 -4.62
CA CYS A 176 -1.59 -4.88 -4.23
C CYS A 176 -2.88 -5.06 -5.04
N GLY A 177 -3.62 -3.98 -5.32
CA GLY A 177 -4.79 -4.01 -6.21
C GLY A 177 -4.46 -4.51 -7.61
N GLN A 178 -3.36 -4.05 -8.22
CA GLN A 178 -2.94 -4.52 -9.55
C GLN A 178 -2.49 -5.99 -9.54
N ILE A 179 -1.83 -6.43 -8.47
CA ILE A 179 -1.43 -7.84 -8.27
C ILE A 179 -2.68 -8.74 -8.18
N ILE A 180 -3.68 -8.34 -7.39
CA ILE A 180 -4.96 -9.04 -7.26
C ILE A 180 -5.68 -9.10 -8.61
N LEU A 181 -5.72 -7.97 -9.33
CA LEU A 181 -6.34 -7.88 -10.65
C LEU A 181 -5.71 -8.87 -11.66
N LEU A 182 -4.37 -8.99 -11.66
CA LEU A 182 -3.66 -9.98 -12.48
C LEU A 182 -3.94 -11.42 -12.04
N ALA A 183 -4.01 -11.69 -10.73
CA ALA A 183 -4.37 -13.01 -10.21
C ALA A 183 -5.79 -13.44 -10.64
N ILE A 184 -6.73 -12.49 -10.72
CA ILE A 184 -8.08 -12.71 -11.21
C ILE A 184 -8.08 -12.99 -12.73
N SER A 185 -7.30 -12.21 -13.47
CA SER A 185 -7.36 -12.14 -14.94
C SER A 185 -6.51 -13.17 -15.67
N THR A 186 -5.60 -13.85 -14.96
CA THR A 186 -4.67 -14.83 -15.54
C THR A 186 -4.98 -16.25 -15.07
N ASN A 187 -4.41 -17.23 -15.77
CA ASN A 187 -4.38 -18.64 -15.33
C ASN A 187 -3.16 -18.97 -14.46
N ASN A 188 -2.42 -17.97 -13.99
CA ASN A 188 -1.19 -18.19 -13.23
C ASN A 188 -1.52 -18.68 -11.81
N VAL A 189 -1.24 -19.97 -11.56
CA VAL A 189 -1.56 -20.64 -10.29
C VAL A 189 -0.71 -20.11 -9.13
N GLU A 190 0.60 -19.93 -9.34
CA GLU A 190 1.52 -19.44 -8.30
C GLU A 190 1.10 -18.06 -7.78
N LEU A 191 0.74 -17.14 -8.69
CA LEU A 191 0.26 -15.80 -8.34
C LEU A 191 -1.08 -15.85 -7.61
N ARG A 192 -2.01 -16.72 -8.06
CA ARG A 192 -3.30 -16.91 -7.39
C ARG A 192 -3.13 -17.44 -5.97
N GLU A 193 -2.29 -18.46 -5.77
CA GLU A 193 -2.00 -19.02 -4.44
C GLU A 193 -1.37 -17.97 -3.53
N PHE A 194 -0.40 -17.20 -4.03
CA PHE A 194 0.20 -16.08 -3.31
C PHE A 194 -0.85 -15.06 -2.85
N VAL A 195 -1.74 -14.63 -3.77
CA VAL A 195 -2.77 -13.64 -3.46
C VAL A 195 -3.77 -14.19 -2.43
N CYS A 196 -4.25 -15.42 -2.64
CA CYS A 196 -5.27 -16.05 -1.81
C CYS A 196 -4.78 -16.44 -0.42
N ARG A 197 -3.50 -16.77 -0.27
CA ARG A 197 -2.92 -17.21 0.99
C ARG A 197 -2.13 -16.09 1.67
N ASP A 198 -1.05 -15.66 1.04
CA ASP A 198 -0.03 -14.86 1.69
C ASP A 198 -0.44 -13.39 1.74
N LEU A 199 -0.90 -12.82 0.61
CA LEU A 199 -1.37 -11.43 0.57
C LEU A 199 -2.68 -11.23 1.35
N PHE A 200 -3.65 -12.14 1.22
CA PHE A 200 -4.91 -12.05 1.95
C PHE A 200 -4.70 -12.07 3.47
N SER A 201 -3.85 -12.98 3.97
CA SER A 201 -3.46 -13.03 5.38
C SER A 201 -2.77 -11.73 5.82
N ALA A 202 -1.82 -11.23 5.02
CA ALA A 202 -1.10 -9.99 5.32
C ALA A 202 -2.03 -8.77 5.42
N ILE A 203 -3.01 -8.64 4.52
CA ILE A 203 -4.00 -7.55 4.55
C ILE A 203 -4.82 -7.60 5.85
N ILE A 204 -5.31 -8.79 6.24
CA ILE A 204 -6.08 -8.96 7.49
C ILE A 204 -5.21 -8.65 8.71
N GLN A 205 -3.95 -9.09 8.72
CA GLN A 205 -3.00 -8.75 9.78
C GLN A 205 -2.74 -7.24 9.83
N GLY A 206 -2.60 -6.57 8.68
CA GLY A 206 -2.42 -5.13 8.60
C GLY A 206 -3.59 -4.33 9.19
N LEU A 207 -4.81 -4.86 9.14
CA LEU A 207 -5.99 -4.25 9.79
C LEU A 207 -5.92 -4.29 11.34
N THR A 208 -4.99 -5.05 11.93
CA THR A 208 -4.73 -5.02 13.39
C THR A 208 -3.96 -3.78 13.84
N LEU A 209 -3.28 -3.09 12.92
CA LEU A 209 -2.49 -1.90 13.22
C LEU A 209 -3.34 -0.63 13.15
N GLU A 210 -3.30 0.17 14.21
CA GLU A 210 -4.04 1.44 14.27
C GLU A 210 -3.55 2.47 13.24
N SER A 211 -2.25 2.46 12.89
CA SER A 211 -1.69 3.31 11.84
C SER A 211 -2.44 3.14 10.50
N ASN A 212 -2.96 1.95 10.23
CA ASN A 212 -3.68 1.65 8.99
C ASN A 212 -5.15 2.09 9.00
N ALA A 213 -5.62 2.79 10.05
CA ALA A 213 -7.01 3.24 10.14
C ALA A 213 -7.45 4.08 8.93
N VAL A 214 -6.58 4.96 8.43
CA VAL A 214 -6.87 5.86 7.30
C VAL A 214 -7.15 5.09 6.01
N ILE A 215 -6.43 4.00 5.78
CA ILE A 215 -6.54 3.17 4.56
C ILE A 215 -7.39 1.92 4.76
N SER A 216 -7.95 1.72 5.95
CA SER A 216 -8.67 0.50 6.33
C SER A 216 -9.85 0.19 5.39
N ALA A 217 -10.50 1.22 4.84
CA ALA A 217 -11.54 1.05 3.84
C ALA A 217 -10.98 0.38 2.58
N ASP A 218 -9.81 0.77 2.09
CA ASP A 218 -9.21 0.19 0.89
C ASP A 218 -8.77 -1.25 1.15
N LEU A 219 -8.17 -1.51 2.32
CA LEU A 219 -7.77 -2.86 2.72
C LEU A 219 -8.96 -3.84 2.78
N VAL A 220 -10.10 -3.41 3.32
CA VAL A 220 -11.34 -4.20 3.29
C VAL A 220 -11.83 -4.42 1.86
N GLY A 221 -11.64 -3.43 0.97
CA GLY A 221 -11.92 -3.56 -0.46
C GLY A 221 -11.09 -4.68 -1.10
N LEU A 222 -9.78 -4.69 -0.86
CA LEU A 222 -8.88 -5.74 -1.35
C LEU A 222 -9.28 -7.12 -0.80
N CYS A 223 -9.62 -7.22 0.49
CA CYS A 223 -10.15 -8.47 1.06
C CYS A 223 -11.41 -8.95 0.33
N ARG A 224 -12.34 -8.04 0.03
CA ARG A 224 -13.56 -8.35 -0.73
C ARG A 224 -13.21 -8.85 -2.13
N GLU A 225 -12.30 -8.20 -2.83
CA GLU A 225 -11.91 -8.58 -4.20
C GLU A 225 -11.32 -9.99 -4.23
N ILE A 226 -10.38 -10.28 -3.33
CA ILE A 226 -9.77 -11.62 -3.21
C ILE A 226 -10.86 -12.66 -2.92
N PHE A 227 -11.71 -12.42 -1.93
CA PHE A 227 -12.72 -13.40 -1.55
C PHE A 227 -13.75 -13.64 -2.67
N VAL A 228 -14.33 -12.58 -3.22
CA VAL A 228 -15.40 -12.68 -4.22
C VAL A 228 -14.91 -13.31 -5.53
N TYR A 229 -13.70 -12.97 -5.98
CA TYR A 229 -13.25 -13.41 -7.31
C TYR A 229 -12.35 -14.65 -7.31
N LEU A 230 -11.76 -15.02 -6.18
CA LEU A 230 -10.77 -16.09 -6.13
C LEU A 230 -11.12 -17.24 -5.18
N SER A 231 -12.05 -17.07 -4.23
CA SER A 231 -12.34 -18.12 -3.23
C SER A 231 -12.85 -19.43 -3.84
N ASP A 232 -13.58 -19.38 -4.95
CA ASP A 232 -14.09 -20.57 -5.65
C ASP A 232 -12.98 -21.33 -6.40
N LYS A 233 -11.86 -20.67 -6.67
CA LYS A 233 -10.70 -21.24 -7.37
C LYS A 233 -9.60 -21.68 -6.43
N ASP A 234 -9.56 -21.11 -5.23
CA ASP A 234 -8.58 -21.43 -4.20
C ASP A 234 -9.27 -21.47 -2.83
N PRO A 235 -9.18 -22.57 -2.06
CA PRO A 235 -9.85 -22.67 -0.76
C PRO A 235 -9.18 -21.83 0.34
N SER A 236 -8.00 -21.24 0.11
CA SER A 236 -7.21 -20.52 1.11
C SER A 236 -7.95 -19.35 1.76
N PRO A 237 -8.68 -18.47 1.04
CA PRO A 237 -9.40 -17.37 1.66
C PRO A 237 -10.44 -17.85 2.68
N ARG A 238 -11.16 -18.94 2.38
CA ARG A 238 -12.12 -19.57 3.30
C ARG A 238 -11.42 -20.13 4.53
N LYS A 239 -10.32 -20.86 4.35
CA LYS A 239 -9.51 -21.41 5.45
C LYS A 239 -8.95 -20.32 6.35
N ILE A 240 -8.45 -19.23 5.77
CA ILE A 240 -7.91 -18.08 6.51
C ILE A 240 -9.02 -17.42 7.33
N LEU A 241 -10.18 -17.16 6.73
CA LEU A 241 -11.32 -16.60 7.47
C LEU A 241 -11.71 -17.53 8.62
N LEU A 242 -11.84 -18.84 8.40
CA LEU A 242 -12.17 -19.81 9.46
C LEU A 242 -11.10 -19.95 10.55
N SER A 243 -9.86 -19.53 10.28
CA SER A 243 -8.78 -19.50 11.27
C SER A 243 -8.86 -18.32 12.24
N LEU A 244 -9.73 -17.34 11.95
CA LEU A 244 -9.94 -16.19 12.82
C LEU A 244 -10.64 -16.62 14.13
N PRO A 245 -10.34 -15.96 15.26
CA PRO A 245 -10.66 -16.51 16.58
C PRO A 245 -12.15 -16.58 16.95
N CYS A 246 -13.00 -15.78 16.30
CA CYS A 246 -14.39 -15.58 16.72
C CYS A 246 -15.42 -15.95 15.64
N ILE A 247 -15.04 -16.71 14.62
CA ILE A 247 -15.91 -17.11 13.52
C ILE A 247 -16.25 -18.61 13.59
N THR A 248 -17.46 -18.95 13.15
CA THR A 248 -17.87 -20.34 12.95
C THR A 248 -18.10 -20.65 11.46
N HIS A 249 -18.22 -21.93 11.12
CA HIS A 249 -18.63 -22.34 9.78
C HIS A 249 -19.99 -21.76 9.38
N GLN A 250 -20.93 -21.67 10.32
CA GLN A 250 -22.25 -21.12 10.05
C GLN A 250 -22.21 -19.62 9.72
N ASP A 251 -21.33 -18.87 10.38
CA ASP A 251 -21.14 -17.44 10.10
C ASP A 251 -20.56 -17.22 8.70
N LEU A 252 -19.59 -18.05 8.30
CA LEU A 252 -19.02 -17.98 6.96
C LEU A 252 -20.08 -18.32 5.90
N LEU A 253 -20.89 -19.36 6.12
CA LEU A 253 -22.00 -19.71 5.22
C LEU A 253 -23.02 -18.59 5.10
N ALA A 254 -23.40 -17.96 6.22
CA ALA A 254 -24.34 -16.83 6.22
C ALA A 254 -23.77 -15.62 5.46
N PHE A 255 -22.45 -15.38 5.57
CA PHE A 255 -21.77 -14.35 4.81
C PHE A 255 -21.76 -14.64 3.30
N GLU A 256 -21.46 -15.88 2.90
CA GLU A 256 -21.51 -16.30 1.49
C GLU A 256 -22.92 -16.20 0.91
N GLU A 257 -23.94 -16.57 1.69
CA GLU A 257 -25.34 -16.41 1.32
C GLU A 257 -25.72 -14.92 1.18
N ALA A 258 -25.19 -14.04 2.02
CA ALA A 258 -25.40 -12.60 1.88
C ALA A 258 -24.71 -12.04 0.63
N LEU A 259 -23.50 -12.50 0.32
CA LEU A 259 -22.78 -12.10 -0.89
C LEU A 259 -23.50 -12.54 -2.17
N SER A 260 -24.10 -13.73 -2.19
CA SER A 260 -24.81 -14.21 -3.39
C SER A 260 -26.10 -13.43 -3.69
N LYS A 261 -26.67 -12.75 -2.67
CA LYS A 261 -27.88 -11.94 -2.80
C LYS A 261 -27.65 -10.53 -3.33
N THR A 262 -26.39 -10.09 -3.46
CA THR A 262 -26.06 -8.74 -3.94
C THR A 262 -24.90 -8.73 -4.92
N GLY A 263 -25.07 -8.05 -6.05
CA GLY A 263 -23.98 -7.74 -6.98
C GLY A 263 -23.24 -6.43 -6.66
N SER A 264 -23.72 -5.65 -5.67
CA SER A 264 -23.19 -4.31 -5.37
C SER A 264 -21.81 -4.40 -4.70
N PRO A 265 -20.73 -3.90 -5.31
CA PRO A 265 -19.40 -3.93 -4.71
C PRO A 265 -19.35 -3.22 -3.35
N LYS A 266 -20.17 -2.18 -3.18
CA LYS A 266 -20.28 -1.41 -1.93
C LYS A 266 -20.92 -2.24 -0.81
N GLU A 267 -21.99 -2.99 -1.11
CA GLU A 267 -22.65 -3.86 -0.13
C GLU A 267 -21.78 -5.06 0.23
N GLN A 268 -21.15 -5.68 -0.76
CA GLN A 268 -20.21 -6.78 -0.54
C GLN A 268 -19.01 -6.36 0.33
N LYS A 269 -18.48 -5.14 0.11
CA LYS A 269 -17.45 -4.55 0.96
C LYS A 269 -17.94 -4.35 2.39
N GLN A 270 -19.20 -3.92 2.57
CA GLN A 270 -19.80 -3.77 3.89
C GLN A 270 -20.00 -5.14 4.58
N HIS A 271 -20.44 -6.18 3.86
CA HIS A 271 -20.51 -7.54 4.39
C HIS A 271 -19.13 -8.05 4.82
N MET A 272 -18.10 -7.84 3.99
CA MET A 272 -16.71 -8.21 4.32
C MET A 272 -16.25 -7.49 5.59
N LYS A 273 -16.52 -6.19 5.70
CA LYS A 273 -16.20 -5.41 6.92
C LYS A 273 -16.88 -6.00 8.16
N SER A 274 -18.19 -6.27 8.07
CA SER A 274 -18.96 -6.82 9.18
C SER A 274 -18.45 -8.20 9.60
N LEU A 275 -18.14 -9.07 8.65
CA LEU A 275 -17.56 -10.37 8.92
C LEU A 275 -16.22 -10.23 9.64
N LEU A 276 -15.30 -9.40 9.12
CA LEU A 276 -13.97 -9.22 9.71
C LEU A 276 -14.04 -8.69 11.14
N ILE A 277 -14.91 -7.71 11.42
CA ILE A 277 -15.12 -7.19 12.79
C ILE A 277 -15.66 -8.29 13.71
N MET A 278 -16.64 -9.08 13.25
CA MET A 278 -17.19 -10.17 14.04
C MET A 278 -16.14 -11.26 14.30
N ALA A 279 -15.47 -11.74 13.25
CA ALA A 279 -14.52 -12.84 13.27
C ALA A 279 -13.26 -12.57 14.12
N THR A 280 -12.95 -11.31 14.37
CA THR A 280 -11.75 -10.89 15.11
C THR A 280 -12.05 -10.14 16.42
N GLY A 281 -13.32 -9.87 16.71
CA GLY A 281 -13.76 -9.04 17.82
C GLY A 281 -13.19 -7.61 17.74
N ASN A 282 -12.42 -7.21 18.75
CA ASN A 282 -11.82 -5.87 18.85
C ASN A 282 -10.35 -5.82 18.37
N LYS A 283 -9.83 -6.89 17.76
CA LYS A 283 -8.40 -6.97 17.38
C LYS A 283 -8.05 -6.13 16.15
N LEU A 284 -9.00 -5.86 15.26
CA LEU A 284 -8.78 -5.03 14.06
C LEU A 284 -8.87 -3.53 14.40
N LYS A 285 -7.84 -3.01 15.06
CA LYS A 285 -7.78 -1.62 15.56
C LYS A 285 -8.02 -0.60 14.45
N ALA A 286 -7.56 -0.86 13.23
CA ALA A 286 -7.78 0.02 12.07
C ALA A 286 -9.27 0.26 11.78
N LEU A 287 -10.13 -0.72 12.06
CA LEU A 287 -11.58 -0.65 11.82
C LEU A 287 -12.35 0.00 12.97
N ALA A 288 -11.77 0.03 14.17
CA ALA A 288 -12.40 0.63 15.36
C ALA A 288 -12.37 2.16 15.33
N THR A 289 -11.27 2.76 14.86
CA THR A 289 -11.03 4.21 14.84
C THR A 289 -12.00 4.97 13.91
N GLN A 290 -12.56 4.29 12.90
CA GLN A 290 -13.50 4.88 11.94
C GLN A 290 -14.87 5.24 12.55
N LYS A 291 -15.19 4.80 13.78
CA LYS A 291 -16.43 5.19 14.47
C LYS A 291 -16.42 6.67 14.93
N GLY A 292 -15.27 7.34 14.94
CA GLY A 292 -15.13 8.74 15.38
C GLY A 292 -15.00 9.80 14.27
N VAL A 293 -14.87 9.41 13.00
CA VAL A 293 -14.47 10.33 11.90
C VAL A 293 -15.66 10.90 11.11
N ASN A 294 -16.90 10.52 11.44
CA ASN A 294 -18.11 11.16 10.88
C ASN A 294 -18.38 12.57 11.47
N VAL A 295 -17.41 13.18 12.15
CA VAL A 295 -17.49 14.58 12.59
C VAL A 295 -17.14 15.46 11.39
N ILE A 296 -18.15 16.14 10.85
CA ILE A 296 -18.07 17.14 9.78
C ILE A 296 -16.93 18.13 10.07
N THR A 297 -15.82 18.05 9.34
CA THR A 297 -14.71 19.01 9.39
C THR A 297 -14.96 20.17 8.42
N ASN A 298 -16.04 20.92 8.64
CA ASN A 298 -16.24 22.25 8.04
C ASN A 298 -16.11 23.33 9.12
N VAL A 299 -14.93 23.45 9.73
CA VAL A 299 -14.57 24.65 10.49
C VAL A 299 -13.25 25.17 9.95
N THR A 300 -13.34 26.13 9.04
CA THR A 300 -12.22 26.97 8.63
C THR A 300 -11.75 27.73 9.87
N THR A 301 -10.57 27.40 10.37
CA THR A 301 -9.92 28.11 11.47
C THR A 301 -9.54 29.51 10.98
N ARG A 302 -10.44 30.48 11.21
CA ARG A 302 -10.16 31.89 11.05
C ARG A 302 -9.14 32.31 12.11
N THR A 303 -7.90 32.52 11.69
CA THR A 303 -6.82 33.05 12.52
C THR A 303 -7.26 34.38 13.11
N ARG A 304 -7.43 34.43 14.44
CA ARG A 304 -7.63 35.68 15.19
C ARG A 304 -6.27 36.35 15.31
N ASN A 305 -6.04 37.40 14.52
CA ASN A 305 -5.00 38.39 14.83
C ASN A 305 -5.33 38.99 16.20
N LEU A 306 -4.40 38.88 17.14
CA LEU A 306 -4.37 39.70 18.35
C LEU A 306 -3.59 40.97 18.01
N ASP A 307 -4.32 42.03 17.65
CA ASP A 307 -3.83 43.40 17.77
C ASP A 307 -4.15 43.90 19.18
N THR A 308 -3.11 44.24 19.95
CA THR A 308 -3.23 45.02 21.19
C THR A 308 -2.75 46.45 20.92
N ALA A 309 -3.66 47.41 21.12
CA ALA A 309 -3.54 48.85 20.91
C ALA A 309 -2.59 49.55 21.92
N ALA A 310 -1.71 50.46 21.45
CA ALA A 310 -1.74 51.95 21.54
C ALA A 310 -1.10 52.53 22.84
N PRO A 311 -0.69 53.83 22.94
CA PRO A 311 -0.91 55.02 22.08
C PRO A 311 0.43 55.68 21.61
N ASP A 312 0.52 56.71 20.77
CA ASP A 312 0.02 58.10 20.89
C ASP A 312 0.51 58.91 19.66
N GLY A 313 -0.16 60.02 19.32
CA GLY A 313 0.42 61.08 18.47
C GLY A 313 -0.26 61.42 17.14
N GLY A 314 -1.33 62.24 17.22
CA GLY A 314 -1.47 63.47 16.43
C GLY A 314 -1.83 63.42 14.94
N GLY A 315 -2.94 64.09 14.59
CA GLY A 315 -3.01 64.91 13.37
C GLY A 315 -4.03 64.49 12.30
N ASP A 316 -5.15 65.20 12.32
CA ASP A 316 -5.87 65.76 11.16
C ASP A 316 -6.42 64.87 10.01
N ALA A 317 -7.76 64.91 9.96
CA ALA A 317 -8.56 65.46 8.85
C ALA A 317 -8.85 64.59 7.59
N ILE A 318 -10.17 64.40 7.39
CA ILE A 318 -10.93 64.46 6.11
C ILE A 318 -10.63 63.30 5.12
N GLY A 319 -11.59 62.48 4.67
CA GLY A 319 -12.82 62.89 4.01
C GLY A 319 -13.58 61.71 3.42
N LEU A 320 -14.87 61.95 3.22
CA LEU A 320 -15.90 61.09 2.63
C LEU A 320 -15.72 60.85 1.12
N ALA A 321 -16.22 59.67 0.68
CA ALA A 321 -16.78 59.35 -0.65
C ALA A 321 -15.77 59.38 -1.84
N SER A 322 -15.82 58.55 -2.89
CA SER A 322 -16.91 57.88 -3.58
C SER A 322 -16.36 56.77 -4.50
N ILE A 323 -17.15 55.71 -4.72
CA ILE A 323 -17.50 55.07 -6.01
C ILE A 323 -16.55 55.36 -7.21
N LEU A 324 -15.73 54.39 -7.58
CA LEU A 324 -15.70 53.64 -8.86
C LEU A 324 -14.60 52.57 -8.81
#